data_AF-A0A1M6FRE0-F1
#
_entry.id   AF-A0A1M6FRE0-F1
#
_cell.length_a   1.000
_cell.length_b   1.000
_cell.length_c   1.000
_cell.angle_alpha   90.00
_cell.angle_beta   90.00
_cell.angle_gamma   90.00
#
_symmetry.space_group_name_H-M   'P 1'
#
loop_
_entity.id
_entity.type
_entity.pdbx_description
1 polymer ?
#
loop_
_entity_poly.entity_id
_entity_poly.type
_entity_poly.pdbx_seq_one_letter_code
_entity_poly.pdbx_strand_id
1 'polypeptide(L)'
;MDFQHLPNEIMGVSIVLWVVLAVVWAIILIALIRLLTKKSADKSSGGMEFTAPEVKDYLAGQPSPSWQEYRSGSDAPPPPPEPPKLPNYKQAGPKTFSVAAFMIVLVLVMACIFVVFRAHQAREHEARKAQRAALEQSEKERKAEIAGNQADARKPPQAHKEKTVDQKALELTKHGTLAFREADYEQAEKDFRQALSLIQKSESLASRALIGAYNNLAFALEKQDREDEAEVYFLMALKEAEDQKKPDDMGVAHAKQGLIRIQIRQGRLDNVEAMYDDAIRIWDLQRGEGNGNSISLMLDKVRFLDSIGKSGEAADLLEKARAFRKVHDPPPKPVYDDDGSQVVNLSIALKFKPVRPSSKGPNGAWIPGTDPLSPIRPDGIIKEPDYQGIERRYGAMELGVPRFTYYFALDRSSGPHPVIYFDKNRNGDLSDDGPPILNQGTGFFAAAVSIPFSTIHQRYKGEESFIIWFYMRESDWDGAASHYSQTQLRGSAAIQDQTYTAYLADTRINDGDFTNDGIYLDIDGDGKINSETEHIGFGKTLDLGGQSYRFLITP
;
A
#
# COMPACT_ATOMS: atom_id res chain seq x y z
N MET A 1 -1.31 -22.24 19.06
CA MET A 1 -0.46 -22.40 20.26
C MET A 1 -1.36 -22.78 21.42
N ASP A 2 -1.14 -23.96 21.98
CA ASP A 2 -1.89 -24.54 23.09
C ASP A 2 -1.29 -24.04 24.42
N PHE A 3 -2.10 -23.41 25.28
CA PHE A 3 -1.65 -22.59 26.42
C PHE A 3 -1.52 -23.37 27.75
N GLN A 4 -1.45 -24.70 27.72
CA GLN A 4 -1.65 -25.49 28.94
C GLN A 4 -0.40 -25.80 29.80
N HIS A 5 0.83 -25.45 29.39
CA HIS A 5 2.03 -25.79 30.17
C HIS A 5 3.04 -24.63 30.30
N LEU A 6 2.66 -23.59 31.05
CA LEU A 6 3.62 -22.62 31.61
C LEU A 6 3.74 -22.85 33.13
N PRO A 7 4.97 -22.91 33.70
CA PRO A 7 5.19 -23.03 35.14
C PRO A 7 4.44 -21.95 35.93
N ASN A 8 3.83 -22.31 37.05
CA ASN A 8 3.01 -21.43 37.90
C ASN A 8 3.75 -20.14 38.37
N GLU A 9 5.08 -20.15 38.39
CA GLU A 9 5.89 -18.97 38.72
C GLU A 9 5.90 -17.90 37.59
N ILE A 10 5.72 -18.30 36.33
CA ILE A 10 5.70 -17.38 35.17
C ILE A 10 4.32 -16.72 35.04
N MET A 11 3.25 -17.42 35.43
CA MET A 11 1.89 -16.88 35.41
C MET A 11 1.70 -15.78 36.46
N GLY A 12 2.30 -15.93 37.65
CA GLY A 12 2.25 -14.93 38.72
C GLY A 12 2.93 -13.60 38.36
N VAL A 13 4.10 -13.65 37.70
CA VAL A 13 4.82 -12.44 37.28
C VAL A 13 4.11 -11.72 36.13
N SER A 14 3.49 -12.46 35.20
CA SER A 14 2.70 -11.89 34.10
C SER A 14 1.45 -11.18 34.61
N ILE A 15 0.70 -11.78 35.55
CA ILE A 15 -0.53 -11.18 36.11
C ILE A 15 -0.20 -9.89 36.87
N VAL A 16 0.87 -9.89 37.69
CA VAL A 16 1.30 -8.68 38.41
C VAL A 16 1.71 -7.58 37.43
N LEU A 17 2.40 -7.92 36.33
CA LEU A 17 2.79 -6.97 35.30
C LEU A 17 1.58 -6.37 34.57
N TRP A 18 0.58 -7.20 34.22
CA TRP A 18 -0.67 -6.74 33.60
C TRP A 18 -1.51 -5.86 34.54
N VAL A 19 -1.55 -6.18 35.83
CA VAL A 19 -2.23 -5.35 36.84
C VAL A 19 -1.53 -4.00 36.99
N VAL A 20 -0.19 -3.98 37.04
CA VAL A 20 0.58 -2.73 37.13
C VAL A 20 0.38 -1.88 35.86
N LEU A 21 0.44 -2.48 34.66
CA LEU A 21 0.17 -1.79 33.40
C LEU A 21 -1.26 -1.25 33.32
N ALA A 22 -2.26 -2.02 33.77
CA ALA A 22 -3.65 -1.59 33.80
C ALA A 22 -3.87 -0.41 34.76
N VAL A 23 -3.22 -0.41 35.93
CA VAL A 23 -3.27 0.70 36.89
C VAL A 23 -2.61 1.96 36.30
N VAL A 24 -1.45 1.82 35.64
CA VAL A 24 -0.78 2.94 34.98
C VAL A 24 -1.63 3.52 33.85
N TRP A 25 -2.23 2.67 33.01
CA TRP A 25 -3.15 3.09 31.95
C TRP A 25 -4.40 3.77 32.50
N ALA A 26 -4.97 3.27 33.60
CA ALA A 26 -6.11 3.90 34.25
C ALA A 26 -5.77 5.29 34.79
N ILE A 27 -4.58 5.49 35.38
CA ILE A 27 -4.11 6.80 35.86
C ILE A 27 -3.92 7.77 34.68
N ILE A 28 -3.31 7.31 33.59
CA ILE A 28 -3.12 8.11 32.36
C ILE A 28 -4.47 8.50 31.76
N LEU A 29 -5.42 7.56 31.68
CA LEU A 29 -6.76 7.80 31.15
C LEU A 29 -7.53 8.81 32.02
N ILE A 30 -7.47 8.69 33.35
CA ILE A 30 -8.08 9.66 34.28
C ILE A 30 -7.45 11.05 34.12
N ALA A 31 -6.13 11.12 33.93
CA ALA A 31 -5.43 12.38 33.69
C ALA A 31 -5.84 13.01 32.34
N LEU A 32 -5.98 12.20 31.28
CA LEU A 32 -6.45 12.62 29.96
C LEU A 32 -7.90 13.09 29.99
N ILE A 33 -8.80 12.36 30.65
CA ILE A 33 -10.20 12.76 30.85
C ILE A 33 -10.27 14.10 31.60
N ARG A 34 -9.45 14.30 32.64
CA ARG A 34 -9.37 15.59 33.36
C ARG A 34 -8.81 16.72 32.50
N LEU A 35 -7.86 16.45 31.61
CA LEU A 35 -7.30 17.42 30.67
C LEU A 35 -8.32 17.82 29.59
N LEU A 36 -9.06 16.85 29.07
CA LEU A 36 -10.08 17.05 28.04
C LEU A 36 -11.31 17.78 28.61
N THR A 37 -11.74 17.45 29.82
CA THR A 37 -12.84 18.17 30.52
C THR A 37 -12.43 19.59 30.93
N LYS A 38 -11.15 19.84 31.24
CA LYS A 38 -10.64 21.20 31.49
C LYS A 38 -10.58 22.04 30.20
N LYS A 39 -10.31 21.40 29.06
CA LYS A 39 -10.26 22.07 27.74
C LYS A 39 -11.66 22.30 27.14
N SER A 40 -12.67 21.52 27.52
CA SER A 40 -14.06 21.77 27.13
C SER A 40 -14.73 22.86 27.97
N ALA A 41 -14.37 23.00 29.26
CA ALA A 41 -14.90 24.05 30.13
C ALA A 41 -14.45 25.48 29.74
N ASP A 42 -13.28 25.64 29.12
CA ASP A 42 -12.75 26.94 28.67
C ASP A 42 -13.25 27.38 27.27
N LYS A 43 -14.07 26.57 26.58
CA LYS A 43 -14.56 26.89 25.21
C LYS A 43 -16.08 26.86 25.02
N SER A 44 -16.88 26.64 26.07
CA SER A 44 -18.35 26.66 25.96
C SER A 44 -19.00 27.42 27.13
N SER A 45 -18.88 28.76 27.14
CA SER A 45 -19.84 29.62 27.84
C SER A 45 -20.79 30.25 26.81
N GLY A 46 -21.79 29.48 26.42
CA GLY A 46 -22.83 29.85 25.47
C GLY A 46 -23.81 28.71 25.30
N GLY A 47 -24.63 28.45 26.33
CA GLY A 47 -25.65 27.40 26.31
C GLY A 47 -26.15 27.10 27.71
N MET A 48 -27.15 27.88 28.16
CA MET A 48 -27.94 27.55 29.35
C MET A 48 -28.80 26.32 29.06
N GLU A 49 -28.72 25.31 29.92
CA GLU A 49 -29.69 24.22 29.97
C GLU A 49 -30.83 24.63 30.91
N PHE A 50 -32.04 24.73 30.36
CA PHE A 50 -33.24 25.13 31.08
C PHE A 50 -33.77 23.98 31.95
N THR A 51 -34.16 24.30 33.18
CA THR A 51 -35.20 23.55 33.93
C THR A 51 -36.28 24.56 34.35
N ALA A 52 -37.53 24.29 33.95
CA ALA A 52 -38.72 25.11 34.22
C ALA A 52 -39.19 24.94 35.70
N PRO A 53 -40.07 25.79 36.30
CA PRO A 53 -41.10 26.61 35.65
C PRO A 53 -41.44 27.96 36.35
N GLU A 54 -41.07 29.12 35.82
CA GLU A 54 -41.54 30.39 36.43
C GLU A 54 -41.40 31.62 35.52
N VAL A 55 -41.89 31.59 34.27
CA VAL A 55 -42.05 32.83 33.48
C VAL A 55 -43.29 32.72 32.59
N LYS A 56 -44.48 32.80 33.19
CA LYS A 56 -45.75 32.92 32.46
C LYS A 56 -46.22 34.37 32.29
N ASP A 57 -45.51 35.35 32.84
CA ASP A 57 -46.03 36.73 32.96
C ASP A 57 -45.21 37.83 32.25
N TYR A 58 -44.21 37.50 31.42
CA TYR A 58 -43.37 38.55 30.79
C TYR A 58 -43.50 38.70 29.27
N LEU A 59 -44.35 37.91 28.60
CA LEU A 59 -44.54 37.97 27.13
C LEU A 59 -45.99 38.27 26.72
N ALA A 60 -46.70 39.06 27.52
CA ALA A 60 -47.98 39.64 27.13
C ALA A 60 -47.82 41.16 26.97
N GLY A 61 -47.64 41.59 25.72
CA GLY A 61 -47.80 42.98 25.32
C GLY A 61 -46.50 43.66 24.92
N GLN A 62 -46.21 43.70 23.62
CA GLN A 62 -46.31 44.91 22.78
C GLN A 62 -45.81 44.59 21.35
N PRO A 63 -46.42 45.15 20.29
CA PRO A 63 -46.10 44.84 18.91
C PRO A 63 -44.79 45.49 18.45
N SER A 64 -44.04 44.79 17.60
CA SER A 64 -42.80 45.24 16.96
C SER A 64 -43.04 46.32 15.89
N PRO A 65 -42.37 47.48 15.92
CA PRO A 65 -42.43 48.46 14.83
C PRO A 65 -41.44 48.17 13.69
N SER A 66 -41.88 48.48 12.48
CA SER A 66 -41.22 48.34 11.18
C SER A 66 -40.05 49.30 10.94
N TRP A 67 -39.09 48.88 10.10
CA TRP A 67 -37.89 49.60 9.66
C TRP A 67 -38.15 50.80 8.72
N GLN A 68 -38.88 51.82 9.19
CA GLN A 68 -38.91 53.13 8.53
C GLN A 68 -38.81 54.22 9.59
N GLU A 69 -38.04 55.27 9.28
CA GLU A 69 -37.70 56.46 10.07
C GLU A 69 -36.46 56.36 10.97
N TYR A 70 -35.31 56.78 10.43
CA TYR A 70 -34.38 57.68 11.12
C TYR A 70 -33.53 58.41 10.08
N ARG A 71 -34.03 59.56 9.61
CA ARG A 71 -33.21 60.65 9.07
C ARG A 71 -33.32 61.83 10.03
N SER A 72 -32.18 62.48 10.24
CA SER A 72 -31.96 63.78 10.89
C SER A 72 -32.11 63.81 12.42
N GLY A 73 -31.16 64.48 13.06
CA GLY A 73 -31.27 64.91 14.46
C GLY A 73 -30.18 64.34 15.35
N SER A 74 -29.20 65.18 15.66
CA SER A 74 -28.26 65.05 16.76
C SER A 74 -28.98 64.71 18.08
N ASP A 75 -28.67 63.56 18.67
CA ASP A 75 -28.51 63.34 20.12
C ASP A 75 -28.03 61.90 20.36
N ALA A 76 -26.94 61.73 21.11
CA ALA A 76 -26.38 60.42 21.43
C ALA A 76 -27.21 59.72 22.53
N PRO A 77 -27.49 58.41 22.44
CA PRO A 77 -28.21 57.69 23.49
C PRO A 77 -27.37 57.56 24.77
N PRO A 78 -27.99 57.54 25.98
CA PRO A 78 -27.27 57.42 27.25
C PRO A 78 -26.60 56.03 27.39
N PRO A 79 -25.48 55.93 28.12
CA PRO A 79 -24.77 54.66 28.28
C PRO A 79 -25.62 53.65 29.08
N PRO A 80 -25.47 52.34 28.80
CA PRO A 80 -26.19 51.29 29.51
C PRO A 80 -25.77 51.24 31.00
N PRO A 81 -26.67 50.80 31.91
CA PRO A 81 -26.38 50.74 33.34
C PRO A 81 -25.28 49.73 33.68
N GLU A 82 -24.46 50.05 34.68
CA GLU A 82 -23.35 49.20 35.13
C GLU A 82 -23.82 47.80 35.56
N PRO A 83 -23.07 46.74 35.22
CA PRO A 83 -23.41 45.39 35.65
C PRO A 83 -23.22 45.21 37.17
N PRO A 84 -24.02 44.36 37.83
CA PRO A 84 -23.96 44.17 39.27
C PRO A 84 -22.63 43.53 39.70
N LYS A 85 -22.09 44.00 40.84
CA LYS A 85 -20.87 43.46 41.43
C LYS A 85 -21.06 41.99 41.82
N LEU A 86 -20.19 41.12 41.30
CA LEU A 86 -20.16 39.68 41.60
C LEU A 86 -19.79 39.41 43.08
N PRO A 87 -20.35 38.36 43.72
CA PRO A 87 -19.99 37.99 45.08
C PRO A 87 -18.55 37.46 45.16
N ASN A 88 -17.90 37.77 46.28
CA ASN A 88 -16.50 37.47 46.57
C ASN A 88 -16.26 35.94 46.71
N TYR A 89 -15.71 35.30 45.69
CA TYR A 89 -15.29 33.89 45.76
C TYR A 89 -13.91 33.78 46.43
N LYS A 90 -13.85 33.10 47.58
CA LYS A 90 -12.58 32.63 48.15
C LYS A 90 -11.91 31.71 47.13
N GLN A 91 -10.73 32.12 46.65
CA GLN A 91 -9.87 31.28 45.82
C GLN A 91 -9.51 29.99 46.57
N ALA A 92 -10.01 28.85 46.09
CA ALA A 92 -9.40 27.57 46.41
C ALA A 92 -8.19 27.40 45.49
N GLY A 93 -6.98 27.46 46.06
CA GLY A 93 -5.74 27.29 45.31
C GLY A 93 -5.67 25.93 44.57
N PRO A 94 -4.91 25.83 43.47
CA PRO A 94 -4.83 24.60 42.71
C PRO A 94 -4.20 23.50 43.58
N LYS A 95 -4.89 22.36 43.73
CA LYS A 95 -4.31 21.17 44.33
C LYS A 95 -3.14 20.72 43.46
N THR A 96 -1.92 20.98 43.93
CA THR A 96 -0.67 20.56 43.30
C THR A 96 -0.65 19.04 43.16
N PHE A 97 -0.47 18.53 41.94
CA PHE A 97 0.00 17.15 41.76
C PHE A 97 1.32 17.00 42.53
N SER A 98 1.38 16.09 43.49
CA SER A 98 2.61 15.89 44.28
C SER A 98 3.74 15.44 43.35
N VAL A 99 4.74 16.30 43.14
CA VAL A 99 5.96 15.98 42.39
C VAL A 99 6.59 14.69 42.93
N ALA A 100 6.46 14.43 44.24
CA ALA A 100 6.94 13.19 44.86
C ALA A 100 6.20 11.94 44.33
N ALA A 101 4.89 12.00 44.12
CA ALA A 101 4.13 10.86 43.57
C ALA A 101 4.53 10.57 42.12
N PHE A 102 4.74 11.61 41.31
CA PHE A 102 5.24 11.45 39.94
C PHE A 102 6.65 10.87 39.90
N MET A 103 7.54 11.35 40.77
CA MET A 103 8.91 10.84 40.89
C MET A 103 8.94 9.37 41.34
N ILE A 104 8.06 8.96 42.25
CA ILE A 104 7.94 7.55 42.68
C ILE A 104 7.51 6.67 41.49
N VAL A 105 6.50 7.09 40.72
CA VAL A 105 6.05 6.34 39.53
C VAL A 105 7.18 6.25 38.50
N LEU A 106 7.90 7.35 38.25
CA LEU A 106 9.04 7.35 37.33
C LEU A 106 10.16 6.39 37.78
N VAL A 107 10.50 6.38 39.08
CA VAL A 107 11.49 5.46 39.64
C VAL A 107 11.03 4.00 39.51
N LEU A 108 9.75 3.71 39.73
CA LEU A 108 9.21 2.37 39.56
C LEU A 108 9.24 1.92 38.09
N VAL A 109 8.88 2.80 37.15
CA VAL A 109 8.97 2.52 35.71
C VAL A 109 10.42 2.26 35.29
N MET A 110 11.35 3.11 35.74
CA MET A 110 12.78 2.92 35.46
C MET A 110 13.33 1.63 36.08
N ALA A 111 12.89 1.27 37.29
CA ALA A 111 13.25 0.00 37.93
C ALA A 111 12.69 -1.21 37.16
N CYS A 112 11.45 -1.14 36.68
CA CYS A 112 10.86 -2.17 35.83
C CYS A 112 11.61 -2.31 34.50
N ILE A 113 11.93 -1.20 33.83
CA ILE A 113 12.75 -1.21 32.61
C ILE A 113 14.11 -1.85 32.89
N PHE A 114 14.75 -1.49 34.01
CA PHE A 114 16.03 -2.04 34.41
C PHE A 114 15.97 -3.56 34.66
N VAL A 115 14.93 -4.05 35.33
CA VAL A 115 14.72 -5.49 35.57
C VAL A 115 14.49 -6.23 34.24
N VAL A 116 13.65 -5.69 33.36
CA VAL A 116 13.40 -6.27 32.02
C VAL A 116 14.67 -6.28 31.19
N PHE A 117 15.43 -5.18 31.20
CA PHE A 117 16.70 -5.08 30.49
C PHE A 117 17.74 -6.07 31.02
N ARG A 118 17.86 -6.24 32.35
CA ARG A 118 18.73 -7.24 32.97
C ARG A 118 18.31 -8.66 32.61
N ALA A 119 17.02 -8.96 32.59
CA ALA A 119 16.50 -10.27 32.18
C ALA A 119 16.77 -10.55 30.70
N HIS A 120 16.63 -9.55 29.82
CA HIS A 120 16.98 -9.65 28.41
C HIS A 120 18.48 -9.94 28.23
N GLN A 121 19.35 -9.16 28.88
CA GLN A 121 20.79 -9.34 28.84
C GLN A 121 21.23 -10.74 29.35
N ALA A 122 20.59 -11.24 30.41
CA ALA A 122 20.86 -12.59 30.91
C ALA A 122 20.48 -13.67 29.89
N ARG A 123 19.31 -13.57 29.26
CA ARG A 123 18.87 -14.50 28.21
C ARG A 123 19.80 -14.49 27.00
N GLU A 124 20.23 -13.31 26.53
CA GLU A 124 21.18 -13.22 25.42
C GLU A 124 22.55 -13.81 25.75
N HIS A 125 23.02 -13.63 26.99
CA HIS A 125 24.27 -14.20 27.43
C HIS A 125 24.19 -15.73 27.49
N GLU A 126 23.08 -16.29 27.99
CA GLU A 126 22.83 -17.73 28.00
C GLU A 126 22.70 -18.30 26.58
N ALA A 127 21.97 -17.62 25.69
CA ALA A 127 21.85 -18.01 24.28
C ALA A 127 23.22 -18.03 23.57
N ARG A 128 24.04 -16.99 23.75
CA ARG A 128 25.41 -16.94 23.22
C ARG A 128 26.29 -18.06 23.77
N LYS A 129 26.14 -18.40 25.05
CA LYS A 129 26.88 -19.48 25.68
C LYS A 129 26.45 -20.85 25.14
N ALA A 130 25.14 -21.07 24.97
CA ALA A 130 24.58 -22.29 24.40
C ALA A 130 25.05 -22.48 22.93
N GLN A 131 24.99 -21.41 22.14
CA GLN A 131 25.45 -21.41 20.75
C GLN A 131 26.95 -21.74 20.63
N ARG A 132 27.80 -21.15 21.48
CA ARG A 132 29.23 -21.48 21.53
C ARG A 132 29.47 -22.94 21.92
N ALA A 133 28.76 -23.43 22.93
CA ALA A 133 28.88 -24.82 23.36
C ALA A 133 28.45 -25.79 22.26
N ALA A 134 27.36 -25.50 21.54
CA ALA A 134 26.89 -26.30 20.42
C ALA A 134 27.89 -26.31 19.25
N LEU A 135 28.48 -25.15 18.92
CA LEU A 135 29.54 -25.06 17.91
C LEU A 135 30.79 -25.86 18.31
N GLU A 136 31.25 -25.72 19.56
CA GLU A 136 32.38 -26.50 20.08
C GLU A 136 32.10 -28.01 20.09
N GLN A 137 30.87 -28.41 20.42
CA GLN A 137 30.46 -29.81 20.40
C GLN A 137 30.46 -30.37 18.97
N SER A 138 29.87 -29.63 18.02
CA SER A 138 29.86 -30.01 16.61
C SER A 138 31.29 -30.12 16.03
N GLU A 139 32.21 -29.24 16.45
CA GLU A 139 33.62 -29.34 16.08
C GLU A 139 34.32 -30.57 16.65
N LYS A 140 34.01 -30.94 17.90
CA LYS A 140 34.54 -32.16 18.51
C LYS A 140 34.04 -33.39 17.78
N GLU A 141 32.75 -33.44 17.47
CA GLU A 141 32.14 -34.52 16.69
C GLU A 141 32.77 -34.62 15.30
N ARG A 142 32.96 -33.49 14.61
CA ARG A 142 33.69 -33.44 13.34
C ARG A 142 35.10 -34.01 13.45
N LYS A 143 35.88 -33.61 14.48
CA LYS A 143 37.24 -34.12 14.69
C LYS A 143 37.26 -35.60 15.02
N ALA A 144 36.30 -36.07 15.82
CA ALA A 144 36.16 -37.48 16.16
C ALA A 144 35.77 -38.32 14.93
N GLU A 145 34.87 -37.82 14.08
CA GLU A 145 34.49 -38.48 12.84
C GLU A 145 35.66 -38.54 11.85
N ILE A 146 36.44 -37.46 11.70
CA ILE A 146 37.66 -37.48 10.88
C ILE A 146 38.66 -38.50 11.42
N ALA A 147 38.91 -38.52 12.73
CA ALA A 147 39.86 -39.45 13.37
C ALA A 147 39.42 -40.92 13.27
N GLY A 148 38.14 -41.21 13.50
CA GLY A 148 37.58 -42.56 13.38
C GLY A 148 37.64 -43.08 11.95
N ASN A 149 37.37 -42.23 10.96
CA ASN A 149 37.41 -42.62 9.56
C ASN A 149 38.85 -42.75 9.00
N GLN A 150 39.82 -41.98 9.52
CA GLN A 150 41.25 -42.21 9.24
C GLN A 150 41.74 -43.58 9.75
N ALA A 151 41.12 -44.12 10.81
CA ALA A 151 41.40 -45.47 11.28
C ALA A 151 40.83 -46.55 10.34
N ASP A 152 39.65 -46.33 9.75
CA ASP A 152 39.03 -47.24 8.79
C ASP A 152 39.68 -47.24 7.40
N ALA A 153 40.25 -46.11 6.96
CA ALA A 153 41.02 -45.98 5.71
C ALA A 153 42.34 -46.79 5.70
N ARG A 154 42.74 -47.40 6.85
CA ARG A 154 43.88 -48.33 6.93
C ARG A 154 43.54 -49.75 6.47
N LYS A 155 42.29 -50.04 6.10
CA LYS A 155 41.88 -51.32 5.50
C LYS A 155 42.15 -51.29 3.98
N PRO A 156 42.66 -52.38 3.37
CA PRO A 156 43.04 -52.37 1.97
C PRO A 156 41.82 -52.18 1.04
N PRO A 157 41.97 -51.48 -0.10
CA PRO A 157 40.86 -51.19 -1.00
C PRO A 157 40.28 -52.47 -1.61
N GLN A 158 38.97 -52.68 -1.48
CA GLN A 158 38.28 -53.72 -2.24
C GLN A 158 38.04 -53.22 -3.66
N ALA A 159 38.67 -53.89 -4.64
CA ALA A 159 38.68 -53.48 -6.03
C ALA A 159 37.38 -53.88 -6.75
N HIS A 160 36.32 -53.07 -6.66
CA HIS A 160 35.18 -53.09 -7.58
C HIS A 160 34.94 -51.68 -8.16
N LYS A 161 34.22 -51.59 -9.28
CA LYS A 161 33.92 -50.35 -10.05
C LYS A 161 33.10 -49.32 -9.23
N GLU A 162 33.63 -48.84 -8.11
CA GLU A 162 33.01 -47.83 -7.27
C GLU A 162 33.29 -46.43 -7.81
N LYS A 163 32.25 -45.59 -7.86
CA LYS A 163 32.41 -44.14 -8.05
C LYS A 163 33.34 -43.61 -6.96
N THR A 164 34.24 -42.69 -7.30
CA THR A 164 35.15 -42.10 -6.32
C THR A 164 34.34 -41.40 -5.21
N VAL A 165 34.88 -41.32 -3.99
CA VAL A 165 34.25 -40.61 -2.85
C VAL A 165 33.75 -39.23 -3.27
N ASP A 166 34.54 -38.53 -4.09
CA ASP A 166 34.23 -37.21 -4.64
C ASP A 166 32.99 -37.21 -5.54
N GLN A 167 32.89 -38.18 -6.45
CA GLN A 167 31.73 -38.33 -7.35
C GLN A 167 30.46 -38.60 -6.55
N LYS A 168 30.54 -39.50 -5.56
CA LYS A 168 29.40 -39.84 -4.70
C LYS A 168 28.93 -38.62 -3.89
N ALA A 169 29.86 -37.84 -3.34
CA ALA A 169 29.53 -36.63 -2.59
C ALA A 169 28.84 -35.57 -3.46
N LEU A 170 29.33 -35.38 -4.70
CA LEU A 170 28.73 -34.44 -5.64
C LEU A 170 27.35 -34.91 -6.13
N GLU A 171 27.15 -36.21 -6.34
CA GLU A 171 25.84 -36.78 -6.67
C GLU A 171 24.83 -36.58 -5.55
N LEU A 172 25.20 -36.87 -4.30
CA LEU A 172 24.35 -36.62 -3.14
C LEU A 172 24.03 -35.12 -2.98
N THR A 173 25.02 -34.24 -3.20
CA THR A 173 24.78 -32.79 -3.18
C THR A 173 23.76 -32.37 -4.23
N LYS A 174 23.85 -32.91 -5.45
CA LYS A 174 22.89 -32.63 -6.53
C LYS A 174 21.51 -33.18 -6.22
N HIS A 175 21.43 -34.42 -5.73
CA HIS A 175 20.15 -35.04 -5.37
C HIS A 175 19.47 -34.31 -4.22
N GLY A 176 20.20 -33.98 -3.15
CA GLY A 176 19.69 -33.16 -2.06
C GLY A 176 19.24 -31.77 -2.50
N THR A 177 19.95 -31.15 -3.46
CA THR A 177 19.52 -29.86 -4.04
C THR A 177 18.21 -29.98 -4.83
N LEU A 178 18.02 -31.10 -5.55
CA LEU A 178 16.76 -31.37 -6.26
C LEU A 178 15.61 -31.60 -5.28
N ALA A 179 15.80 -32.48 -4.29
CA ALA A 179 14.83 -32.72 -3.23
C ALA A 179 14.43 -31.43 -2.51
N PHE A 180 15.41 -30.57 -2.19
CA PHE A 180 15.14 -29.26 -1.58
C PHE A 180 14.25 -28.35 -2.46
N ARG A 181 14.45 -28.36 -3.78
CA ARG A 181 13.61 -27.58 -4.73
C ARG A 181 12.21 -28.14 -4.87
N GLU A 182 12.06 -29.45 -4.71
CA GLU A 182 10.78 -30.16 -4.67
C GLU A 182 10.08 -30.07 -3.31
N ALA A 183 10.68 -29.36 -2.36
CA ALA A 183 10.23 -29.20 -0.97
C ALA A 183 10.21 -30.51 -0.15
N ASP A 184 10.95 -31.54 -0.57
CA ASP A 184 11.25 -32.72 0.23
C ASP A 184 12.49 -32.44 1.10
N TYR A 185 12.26 -31.74 2.21
CA TYR A 185 13.34 -31.23 3.07
C TYR A 185 13.99 -32.32 3.92
N GLU A 186 13.27 -33.39 4.26
CA GLU A 186 13.78 -34.56 4.97
C GLU A 186 14.76 -35.36 4.11
N GLN A 187 14.41 -35.62 2.85
CA GLN A 187 15.32 -36.29 1.92
C GLN A 187 16.51 -35.40 1.57
N ALA A 188 16.30 -34.08 1.41
CA ALA A 188 17.38 -33.12 1.23
C ALA A 188 18.37 -33.12 2.41
N GLU A 189 17.88 -33.08 3.65
CA GLU A 189 18.73 -33.18 4.84
C GLU A 189 19.55 -34.47 4.84
N LYS A 190 18.90 -35.61 4.60
CA LYS A 190 19.56 -36.92 4.59
C LYS A 190 20.71 -36.95 3.58
N ASP A 191 20.46 -36.46 2.36
CA ASP A 191 21.48 -36.42 1.31
C ASP A 191 22.58 -35.41 1.61
N PHE A 192 22.25 -34.24 2.16
CA PHE A 192 23.25 -33.25 2.56
C PHE A 192 24.12 -33.72 3.72
N ARG A 193 23.57 -34.44 4.71
CA ARG A 193 24.37 -35.06 5.77
C ARG A 193 25.34 -36.10 5.23
N GLN A 194 24.88 -36.96 4.31
CA GLN A 194 25.75 -37.95 3.67
C GLN A 194 26.82 -37.29 2.79
N ALA A 195 26.45 -36.28 2.01
CA ALA A 195 27.37 -35.50 1.19
C ALA A 195 28.43 -34.81 2.06
N LEU A 196 28.03 -34.18 3.17
CA LEU A 196 28.93 -33.52 4.11
C LEU A 196 29.98 -34.48 4.69
N SER A 197 29.57 -35.67 5.14
CA SER A 197 30.50 -36.69 5.65
C SER A 197 31.50 -37.15 4.57
N LEU A 198 31.06 -37.29 3.31
CA LEU A 198 31.96 -37.63 2.20
C LEU A 198 32.89 -36.48 1.80
N ILE A 199 32.41 -35.24 1.80
CA ILE A 199 33.23 -34.04 1.54
C ILE A 199 34.32 -33.90 2.60
N GLN A 200 34.01 -34.17 3.87
CA GLN A 200 34.99 -34.15 4.96
C GLN A 200 36.06 -35.24 4.83
N LYS A 201 35.74 -36.37 4.17
CA LYS A 201 36.69 -37.47 3.88
C LYS A 201 37.55 -37.21 2.65
N SER A 202 37.11 -36.34 1.76
CA SER A 202 37.80 -36.05 0.51
C SER A 202 38.83 -34.93 0.69
N GLU A 203 40.11 -35.25 0.52
CA GLU A 203 41.18 -34.25 0.52
C GLU A 203 41.00 -33.22 -0.62
N SER A 204 40.39 -33.64 -1.74
CA SER A 204 40.20 -32.78 -2.93
C SER A 204 39.02 -31.81 -2.80
N LEU A 205 37.99 -32.18 -2.02
CA LEU A 205 36.76 -31.41 -1.85
C LEU A 205 36.72 -30.62 -0.53
N ALA A 206 37.37 -31.09 0.55
CA ALA A 206 37.29 -30.46 1.86
C ALA A 206 37.60 -28.95 1.81
N SER A 207 38.65 -28.56 1.09
CA SER A 207 39.08 -27.15 0.96
C SER A 207 38.21 -26.28 0.04
N ARG A 208 37.24 -26.85 -0.68
CA ARG A 208 36.46 -26.13 -1.72
C ARG A 208 34.96 -26.21 -1.55
N ALA A 209 34.44 -27.29 -0.96
CA ALA A 209 33.01 -27.57 -0.93
C ALA A 209 32.39 -27.49 0.48
N LEU A 210 33.22 -27.43 1.53
CA LEU A 210 32.75 -27.60 2.91
C LEU A 210 31.84 -26.44 3.38
N ILE A 211 32.16 -25.19 3.02
CA ILE A 211 31.31 -24.01 3.29
C ILE A 211 29.92 -24.20 2.66
N GLY A 212 29.87 -24.62 1.39
CA GLY A 212 28.61 -24.87 0.67
C GLY A 212 27.81 -26.03 1.26
N ALA A 213 28.49 -27.11 1.69
CA ALA A 213 27.85 -28.26 2.31
C ALA A 213 27.18 -27.91 3.63
N TYR A 214 27.83 -27.10 4.48
CA TYR A 214 27.22 -26.60 5.71
C TYR A 214 25.99 -25.73 5.43
N ASN A 215 26.08 -24.81 4.48
CA ASN A 215 24.94 -23.97 4.10
C ASN A 215 23.75 -24.77 3.59
N ASN A 216 23.98 -25.77 2.72
CA ASN A 216 22.92 -26.61 2.18
C ASN A 216 22.18 -27.36 3.29
N LEU A 217 22.93 -27.96 4.23
CA LEU A 217 22.34 -28.64 5.38
C LEU A 217 21.58 -27.66 6.28
N ALA A 218 22.16 -26.49 6.55
CA ALA A 218 21.52 -25.44 7.35
C ALA A 218 20.20 -24.97 6.73
N PHE A 219 20.15 -24.73 5.41
CA PHE A 219 18.90 -24.36 4.75
C PHE A 219 17.85 -25.47 4.81
N ALA A 220 18.22 -26.74 4.65
CA ALA A 220 17.28 -27.86 4.79
C ALA A 220 16.70 -27.94 6.21
N LEU A 221 17.53 -27.75 7.23
CA LEU A 221 17.10 -27.71 8.64
C LEU A 221 16.21 -26.51 8.94
N GLU A 222 16.55 -25.33 8.43
CA GLU A 222 15.72 -24.12 8.60
C GLU A 222 14.33 -24.32 7.99
N LYS A 223 14.22 -25.01 6.85
CA LYS A 223 12.94 -25.33 6.20
C LYS A 223 12.10 -26.35 6.97
N GLN A 224 12.70 -27.08 7.90
CA GLN A 224 12.02 -27.97 8.85
C GLN A 224 11.79 -27.30 10.22
N ASP A 225 11.90 -25.98 10.32
CA ASP A 225 11.77 -25.21 11.56
C ASP A 225 12.79 -25.59 12.67
N ARG A 226 13.89 -26.27 12.30
CA ARG A 226 14.99 -26.64 13.20
C ARG A 226 16.06 -25.56 13.24
N GLU A 227 15.66 -24.36 13.65
CA GLU A 227 16.47 -23.14 13.56
C GLU A 227 17.76 -23.19 14.38
N ASP A 228 17.70 -23.73 15.60
CA ASP A 228 18.87 -23.79 16.49
C ASP A 228 19.97 -24.67 15.89
N GLU A 229 19.58 -25.77 15.24
CA GLU A 229 20.53 -26.64 14.52
C GLU A 229 21.03 -25.97 13.23
N ALA A 230 20.15 -25.31 12.48
CA ALA A 230 20.54 -24.57 11.27
C ALA A 230 21.55 -23.46 11.59
N GLU A 231 21.34 -22.73 12.69
CA GLU A 231 22.23 -21.65 13.16
C GLU A 231 23.64 -22.18 13.42
N VAL A 232 23.78 -23.37 14.05
CA VAL A 232 25.08 -24.02 14.26
C VAL A 232 25.79 -24.26 12.92
N TYR A 233 25.10 -24.81 11.92
CA TYR A 233 25.71 -25.09 10.62
C TYR A 233 26.06 -23.82 9.82
N PHE A 234 25.24 -22.76 9.88
CA PHE A 234 25.63 -21.47 9.29
C PHE A 234 26.87 -20.89 9.97
N LEU A 235 26.99 -20.98 11.29
CA LEU A 235 28.21 -20.56 12.00
C LEU A 235 29.43 -21.41 11.62
N MET A 236 29.26 -22.72 11.42
CA MET A 236 30.34 -23.57 10.91
C MET A 236 30.78 -23.16 9.51
N ALA A 237 29.86 -22.74 8.64
CA ALA A 237 30.19 -22.22 7.32
C ALA A 237 31.04 -20.93 7.41
N LEU A 238 30.68 -20.01 8.32
CA LEU A 238 31.46 -18.79 8.57
C LEU A 238 32.85 -19.11 9.13
N LYS A 239 32.94 -19.99 10.12
CA LYS A 239 34.22 -20.40 10.71
C LYS A 239 35.13 -21.10 9.70
N GLU A 240 34.57 -21.99 8.88
CA GLU A 240 35.34 -22.66 7.83
C GLU A 240 35.88 -21.64 6.80
N ALA A 241 35.11 -20.61 6.47
CA ALA A 241 35.57 -19.52 5.62
C ALA A 241 36.70 -18.70 6.27
N GLU A 242 36.64 -18.46 7.57
CA GLU A 242 37.73 -17.81 8.33
C GLU A 242 39.00 -18.69 8.35
N ASP A 243 38.86 -19.99 8.67
CA ASP A 243 39.97 -20.96 8.70
C ASP A 243 40.65 -21.08 7.32
N GLN A 244 39.86 -21.04 6.24
CA GLN A 244 40.36 -21.06 4.86
C GLN A 244 40.83 -19.68 4.35
N LYS A 245 40.69 -18.62 5.15
CA LYS A 245 40.98 -17.22 4.77
C LYS A 245 40.22 -16.77 3.51
N LYS A 246 38.94 -17.13 3.42
CA LYS A 246 38.00 -16.77 2.34
C LYS A 246 36.79 -15.98 2.88
N PRO A 247 37.00 -14.82 3.53
CA PRO A 247 35.91 -14.03 4.11
C PRO A 247 34.91 -13.50 3.05
N ASP A 248 35.32 -13.46 1.78
CA ASP A 248 34.51 -12.97 0.65
C ASP A 248 33.91 -14.09 -0.22
N ASP A 249 33.91 -15.35 0.24
CA ASP A 249 33.27 -16.47 -0.48
C ASP A 249 31.75 -16.28 -0.54
N MET A 250 31.10 -16.62 -1.67
CA MET A 250 29.64 -16.54 -1.80
C MET A 250 28.90 -17.38 -0.74
N GLY A 251 29.52 -18.45 -0.23
CA GLY A 251 29.02 -19.23 0.88
C GLY A 251 28.92 -18.43 2.19
N VAL A 252 29.78 -17.44 2.42
CA VAL A 252 29.69 -16.53 3.57
C VAL A 252 28.43 -15.67 3.48
N ALA A 253 28.11 -15.15 2.29
CA ALA A 253 26.90 -14.35 2.09
C ALA A 253 25.62 -15.18 2.33
N HIS A 254 25.58 -16.43 1.87
CA HIS A 254 24.48 -17.35 2.15
C HIS A 254 24.34 -17.65 3.65
N ALA A 255 25.45 -17.90 4.35
CA ALA A 255 25.45 -18.17 5.78
C ALA A 255 24.92 -16.97 6.56
N LYS A 256 25.41 -15.76 6.25
CA LYS A 256 24.92 -14.50 6.85
C LYS A 256 23.43 -14.31 6.59
N GLN A 257 22.95 -14.57 5.37
CA GLN A 257 21.52 -14.45 5.05
C GLN A 257 20.65 -15.43 5.87
N GLY A 258 21.10 -16.67 6.06
CA GLY A 258 20.42 -17.63 6.93
C GLY A 258 20.37 -17.17 8.39
N LEU A 259 21.52 -16.74 8.92
CA LEU A 259 21.62 -16.23 10.29
C LEU A 259 20.78 -14.99 10.53
N ILE A 260 20.75 -14.04 9.59
CA ILE A 260 19.90 -12.85 9.64
C ILE A 260 18.43 -13.24 9.85
N ARG A 261 17.92 -14.22 9.07
CA ARG A 261 16.54 -14.67 9.19
C ARG A 261 16.26 -15.27 10.56
N ILE A 262 17.14 -16.15 11.04
CA ILE A 262 17.00 -16.81 12.35
C ILE A 262 17.05 -15.76 13.46
N GLN A 263 18.04 -14.86 13.43
CA GLN A 263 18.23 -13.82 14.43
C GLN A 263 17.05 -12.85 14.51
N ILE A 264 16.50 -12.42 13.36
CA ILE A 264 15.28 -11.59 13.32
C ILE A 264 14.10 -12.33 13.95
N ARG A 265 13.87 -13.60 13.59
CA ARG A 265 12.75 -14.40 14.15
C ARG A 265 12.90 -14.63 15.65
N GLN A 266 14.13 -14.76 16.14
CA GLN A 266 14.44 -14.94 17.55
C GLN A 266 14.60 -13.60 18.32
N GLY A 267 14.34 -12.46 17.65
CA GLY A 267 14.41 -11.12 18.24
C GLY A 267 15.82 -10.64 18.60
N ARG A 268 16.87 -11.36 18.17
CA ARG A 268 18.26 -10.97 18.35
C ARG A 268 18.66 -10.02 17.23
N LEU A 269 18.53 -8.72 17.45
CA LEU A 269 18.76 -7.73 16.39
C LEU A 269 20.19 -7.16 16.39
N ASP A 270 21.02 -7.55 17.37
CA ASP A 270 22.41 -7.14 17.50
C ASP A 270 23.24 -7.55 16.28
N ASN A 271 23.72 -6.56 15.53
CA ASN A 271 24.55 -6.70 14.32
C ASN A 271 23.82 -7.18 13.05
N VAL A 272 22.50 -7.39 13.06
CA VAL A 272 21.75 -7.81 11.86
C VAL A 272 21.96 -6.84 10.70
N GLU A 273 21.98 -5.54 10.98
CA GLU A 273 22.23 -4.50 9.99
C GLU A 273 23.61 -4.63 9.33
N ALA A 274 24.65 -4.80 10.14
CA ALA A 274 26.02 -5.00 9.66
C ALA A 274 26.16 -6.32 8.88
N MET A 275 25.42 -7.36 9.26
CA MET A 275 25.37 -8.63 8.53
C MET A 275 24.73 -8.47 7.15
N TYR A 276 23.66 -7.66 7.03
CA TYR A 276 23.09 -7.32 5.72
C TYR A 276 24.13 -6.60 4.86
N ASP A 277 24.80 -5.58 5.40
CA ASP A 277 25.79 -4.80 4.64
C ASP A 277 26.96 -5.65 4.16
N ASP A 278 27.48 -6.53 5.03
CA ASP A 278 28.51 -7.49 4.65
C ASP A 278 28.03 -8.46 3.56
N ALA A 279 26.83 -9.03 3.71
CA ALA A 279 26.32 -10.00 2.73
C ALA A 279 26.07 -9.34 1.36
N ILE A 280 25.54 -8.12 1.34
CA ILE A 280 25.37 -7.31 0.12
C ILE A 280 26.73 -7.04 -0.52
N ARG A 281 27.72 -6.57 0.26
CA ARG A 281 29.08 -6.31 -0.21
C ARG A 281 29.72 -7.55 -0.84
N ILE A 282 29.58 -8.72 -0.22
CA ILE A 282 30.12 -9.97 -0.75
C ILE A 282 29.45 -10.33 -2.09
N TRP A 283 28.13 -10.21 -2.18
CA TRP A 283 27.43 -10.46 -3.45
C TRP A 283 27.86 -9.48 -4.55
N ASP A 284 27.95 -8.19 -4.24
CA ASP A 284 28.38 -7.16 -5.18
C ASP A 284 29.83 -7.39 -5.64
N LEU A 285 30.72 -7.79 -4.75
CA LEU A 285 32.10 -8.14 -5.10
C LEU A 285 32.18 -9.34 -6.06
N GLN A 286 31.33 -10.34 -5.86
CA GLN A 286 31.38 -11.59 -6.62
C GLN A 286 30.62 -11.53 -7.96
N ARG A 287 29.59 -10.69 -8.07
CA ARG A 287 28.65 -10.68 -9.22
C ARG A 287 28.43 -9.30 -9.84
N GLY A 288 29.15 -8.29 -9.36
CA GLY A 288 28.96 -6.89 -9.74
C GLY A 288 27.84 -6.23 -8.94
N GLU A 289 27.92 -4.91 -8.81
CA GLU A 289 26.96 -4.12 -8.05
C GLU A 289 25.53 -4.25 -8.61
N GLY A 290 24.57 -4.38 -7.69
CA GLY A 290 23.16 -4.42 -8.05
C GLY A 290 22.73 -5.73 -8.71
N ASN A 291 23.52 -6.80 -8.58
CA ASN A 291 23.06 -8.12 -9.00
C ASN A 291 21.81 -8.56 -8.19
N GLY A 292 21.06 -9.53 -8.72
CA GLY A 292 19.78 -9.94 -8.15
C GLY A 292 19.82 -10.37 -6.68
N ASN A 293 20.92 -10.97 -6.21
CA ASN A 293 21.05 -11.35 -4.80
C ASN A 293 21.26 -10.13 -3.90
N SER A 294 22.09 -9.18 -4.33
CA SER A 294 22.26 -7.91 -3.62
C SER A 294 20.96 -7.13 -3.55
N ILE A 295 20.22 -7.00 -4.67
CA ILE A 295 18.91 -6.34 -4.69
C ILE A 295 17.95 -7.02 -3.71
N SER A 296 17.89 -8.35 -3.71
CA SER A 296 17.03 -9.11 -2.80
C SER A 296 17.37 -8.81 -1.33
N LEU A 297 18.66 -8.86 -0.96
CA LEU A 297 19.12 -8.51 0.38
C LEU A 297 18.85 -7.04 0.75
N MET A 298 18.99 -6.10 -0.20
CA MET A 298 18.64 -4.70 0.03
C MET A 298 17.15 -4.58 0.37
N LEU A 299 16.26 -5.23 -0.37
CA LEU A 299 14.82 -5.22 -0.11
C LEU A 299 14.46 -5.92 1.22
N ASP A 300 15.19 -6.97 1.59
CA ASP A 300 15.05 -7.60 2.90
C ASP A 300 15.50 -6.66 4.03
N LYS A 301 16.62 -5.97 3.85
CA LYS A 301 17.13 -4.94 4.78
C LYS A 301 16.14 -3.79 4.92
N VAL A 302 15.49 -3.34 3.84
CA VAL A 302 14.42 -2.31 3.89
C VAL A 302 13.32 -2.73 4.87
N ARG A 303 12.81 -3.96 4.74
CA ARG A 303 11.75 -4.46 5.65
C ARG A 303 12.22 -4.56 7.10
N PHE A 304 13.48 -4.93 7.31
CA PHE A 304 14.09 -4.94 8.63
C PHE A 304 14.24 -3.53 9.22
N LEU A 305 14.72 -2.56 8.43
CA LEU A 305 14.87 -1.16 8.88
C LEU A 305 13.52 -0.55 9.25
N ASP A 306 12.48 -0.81 8.47
CA ASP A 306 11.11 -0.39 8.81
C ASP A 306 10.62 -1.03 10.11
N SER A 307 10.91 -2.31 10.35
CA SER A 307 10.46 -3.00 11.57
C SER A 307 11.11 -2.46 12.85
N ILE A 308 12.30 -1.87 12.75
CA ILE A 308 13.00 -1.21 13.87
C ILE A 308 12.82 0.32 13.90
N GLY A 309 11.93 0.86 13.07
CA GLY A 309 11.57 2.28 13.06
C GLY A 309 12.53 3.21 12.32
N LYS A 310 13.44 2.67 11.50
CA LYS A 310 14.41 3.41 10.67
C LYS A 310 13.87 3.68 9.25
N SER A 311 12.66 4.21 9.13
CA SER A 311 12.00 4.37 7.82
C SER A 311 12.70 5.33 6.84
N GLY A 312 13.51 6.27 7.34
CA GLY A 312 14.33 7.14 6.48
C GLY A 312 15.40 6.34 5.72
N GLU A 313 16.20 5.54 6.45
CA GLU A 313 17.21 4.66 5.87
C GLU A 313 16.58 3.60 4.95
N ALA A 314 15.38 3.11 5.30
CA ALA A 314 14.61 2.17 4.49
C ALA A 314 14.20 2.78 3.13
N ALA A 315 13.74 4.03 3.13
CA ALA A 315 13.35 4.73 1.91
C ALA A 315 14.54 4.94 0.95
N ASP A 316 15.67 5.41 1.47
CA ASP A 316 16.90 5.62 0.69
C ASP A 316 17.39 4.31 0.06
N LEU A 317 17.38 3.22 0.83
CA LEU A 317 17.80 1.90 0.35
C LEU A 317 16.84 1.32 -0.69
N LEU A 318 15.53 1.55 -0.52
CA LEU A 318 14.52 1.13 -1.49
C LEU A 318 14.67 1.86 -2.83
N GLU A 319 15.00 3.14 -2.81
CA GLU A 319 15.29 3.90 -4.03
C GLU A 319 16.51 3.33 -4.75
N LYS A 320 17.61 3.06 -4.00
CA LYS A 320 18.81 2.41 -4.54
C LYS A 320 18.51 1.05 -5.17
N ALA A 321 17.75 0.18 -4.49
CA ALA A 321 17.37 -1.13 -5.00
C ALA A 321 16.52 -1.03 -6.29
N ARG A 322 15.60 -0.06 -6.36
CA ARG A 322 14.79 0.20 -7.56
C ARG A 322 15.62 0.72 -8.74
N ALA A 323 16.61 1.57 -8.47
CA ALA A 323 17.53 2.06 -9.49
C ALA A 323 18.30 0.90 -10.13
N PHE A 324 18.86 0.00 -9.33
CA PHE A 324 19.53 -1.20 -9.85
C PHE A 324 18.57 -2.11 -10.62
N ARG A 325 17.35 -2.32 -10.14
CA ARG A 325 16.36 -3.14 -10.84
C ARG A 325 16.00 -2.58 -12.21
N LYS A 326 15.87 -1.26 -12.36
CA LYS A 326 15.63 -0.63 -13.66
C LYS A 326 16.79 -0.82 -14.65
N VAL A 327 18.02 -0.95 -14.16
CA VAL A 327 19.21 -1.20 -14.98
C VAL A 327 19.31 -2.67 -15.39
N HIS A 328 18.95 -3.60 -14.50
CA HIS A 328 19.16 -5.05 -14.68
C HIS A 328 17.96 -5.83 -15.21
N ASP A 329 16.72 -5.35 -15.04
CA ASP A 329 15.57 -5.89 -15.76
C ASP A 329 15.50 -5.16 -17.11
N PRO A 330 15.99 -5.75 -18.23
CA PRO A 330 15.79 -5.15 -19.54
C PRO A 330 14.28 -4.95 -19.74
N PRO A 331 13.86 -3.84 -20.37
CA PRO A 331 12.45 -3.64 -20.65
C PRO A 331 11.91 -4.88 -21.36
N PRO A 332 10.65 -5.28 -21.07
CA PRO A 332 10.04 -6.44 -21.70
C PRO A 332 10.24 -6.36 -23.21
N LYS A 333 10.61 -7.49 -23.83
CA LYS A 333 10.85 -7.52 -25.27
C LYS A 333 9.66 -6.89 -26.00
N PRO A 334 9.90 -5.98 -26.96
CA PRO A 334 8.85 -5.40 -27.77
C PRO A 334 7.96 -6.49 -28.36
N VAL A 335 6.65 -6.30 -28.25
CA VAL A 335 5.65 -7.14 -28.91
C VAL A 335 5.37 -6.51 -30.28
N TYR A 336 5.30 -7.33 -31.32
CA TYR A 336 4.99 -6.89 -32.68
C TYR A 336 3.72 -7.60 -33.18
N ASP A 337 2.91 -6.89 -33.95
CA ASP A 337 1.79 -7.45 -34.70
C ASP A 337 2.26 -8.12 -36.00
N ASP A 338 1.36 -8.86 -36.65
CA ASP A 338 1.62 -9.58 -37.91
C ASP A 338 2.04 -8.65 -39.07
N ASP A 339 1.67 -7.37 -39.01
CA ASP A 339 2.07 -6.34 -39.99
C ASP A 339 3.45 -5.71 -39.70
N GLY A 340 4.13 -6.17 -38.64
CA GLY A 340 5.44 -5.66 -38.22
C GLY A 340 5.38 -4.39 -37.38
N SER A 341 4.20 -3.88 -37.04
CA SER A 341 4.05 -2.75 -36.12
C SER A 341 4.32 -3.17 -34.68
N GLN A 342 5.02 -2.34 -33.92
CA GLN A 342 5.27 -2.58 -32.50
C GLN A 342 4.03 -2.21 -31.69
N VAL A 343 3.57 -3.13 -30.85
CA VAL A 343 2.40 -2.93 -29.98
C VAL A 343 2.80 -2.17 -28.73
N VAL A 344 2.16 -1.02 -28.52
CA VAL A 344 2.28 -0.18 -27.33
C VAL A 344 1.02 -0.36 -26.49
N ASN A 345 1.15 -1.10 -25.38
CA ASN A 345 0.05 -1.37 -24.46
C ASN A 345 -0.14 -0.22 -23.47
N LEU A 346 -1.32 0.39 -23.49
CA LEU A 346 -1.70 1.51 -22.65
C LEU A 346 -2.94 1.15 -21.84
N SER A 347 -2.79 0.97 -20.52
CA SER A 347 -3.92 0.76 -19.62
C SER A 347 -4.45 2.10 -19.09
N ILE A 348 -5.75 2.34 -19.27
CA ILE A 348 -6.46 3.51 -18.75
C ILE A 348 -6.27 3.59 -17.23
N ALA A 349 -6.56 2.50 -16.52
CA ALA A 349 -6.41 2.42 -15.06
C ALA A 349 -5.01 2.77 -14.52
N LEU A 350 -3.95 2.49 -15.29
CA LEU A 350 -2.57 2.67 -14.84
C LEU A 350 -1.90 3.94 -15.35
N LYS A 351 -2.30 4.44 -16.52
CA LYS A 351 -1.56 5.48 -17.25
C LYS A 351 -2.32 6.78 -17.42
N PHE A 352 -3.62 6.80 -17.16
CA PHE A 352 -4.47 7.93 -17.50
C PHE A 352 -5.31 8.41 -16.32
N LYS A 353 -5.69 9.69 -16.39
CA LYS A 353 -6.61 10.34 -15.43
C LYS A 353 -7.67 11.15 -16.18
N PRO A 354 -8.93 11.14 -15.73
CA PRO A 354 -9.95 12.05 -16.23
C PRO A 354 -9.55 13.52 -16.03
N VAL A 355 -9.71 14.31 -17.08
CA VAL A 355 -9.50 15.75 -17.10
C VAL A 355 -10.61 16.42 -17.91
N ARG A 356 -10.90 17.68 -17.62
CA ARG A 356 -11.76 18.48 -18.50
C ARG A 356 -11.01 18.85 -19.78
N PRO A 357 -11.70 18.92 -20.94
CA PRO A 357 -11.16 19.51 -22.15
C PRO A 357 -10.56 20.89 -21.86
N SER A 358 -9.34 21.11 -22.34
CA SER A 358 -8.63 22.38 -22.18
C SER A 358 -8.20 22.89 -23.55
N SER A 359 -7.90 24.19 -23.64
CA SER A 359 -7.31 24.80 -24.85
C SER A 359 -5.96 24.21 -25.27
N LYS A 360 -5.36 23.37 -24.42
CA LYS A 360 -4.11 22.64 -24.66
C LYS A 360 -4.30 21.16 -24.99
N GLY A 361 -5.50 20.61 -24.79
CA GLY A 361 -5.84 19.24 -25.18
C GLY A 361 -6.40 19.19 -26.60
N PRO A 362 -6.77 18.00 -27.12
CA PRO A 362 -7.49 17.94 -28.38
C PRO A 362 -8.75 18.80 -28.26
N ASN A 363 -8.90 19.77 -29.17
CA ASN A 363 -10.13 20.55 -29.29
C ASN A 363 -11.23 19.57 -29.72
N GLY A 364 -11.95 19.03 -28.74
CA GLY A 364 -12.97 18.02 -28.96
C GLY A 364 -13.98 18.58 -29.96
N ALA A 365 -14.10 17.93 -31.11
CA ALA A 365 -15.37 17.90 -31.80
C ALA A 365 -16.34 17.28 -30.78
N TRP A 366 -17.13 18.11 -30.10
CA TRP A 366 -18.16 17.65 -29.19
C TRP A 366 -19.13 16.82 -30.01
N ILE A 367 -18.99 15.50 -30.00
CA ILE A 367 -19.91 14.63 -30.73
C ILE A 367 -21.17 14.54 -29.88
N PRO A 368 -22.27 15.16 -30.30
CA PRO A 368 -23.49 15.08 -29.54
C PRO A 368 -24.08 13.67 -29.68
N GLY A 369 -24.37 13.03 -28.56
CA GLY A 369 -25.26 11.88 -28.47
C GLY A 369 -26.68 12.33 -28.17
N THR A 370 -27.63 11.42 -28.36
CA THR A 370 -29.04 11.64 -28.00
C THR A 370 -29.62 10.38 -27.38
N ASP A 371 -30.26 10.52 -26.23
CA ASP A 371 -30.94 9.44 -25.54
C ASP A 371 -32.46 9.65 -25.63
N PRO A 372 -33.24 8.69 -26.17
CA PRO A 372 -34.68 8.79 -26.26
C PRO A 372 -35.35 8.99 -24.89
N LEU A 373 -36.40 9.81 -24.88
CA LEU A 373 -37.20 10.08 -23.69
C LEU A 373 -38.55 9.37 -23.76
N SER A 374 -39.00 8.87 -22.63
CA SER A 374 -40.27 8.16 -22.48
C SER A 374 -41.11 8.77 -21.35
N PRO A 375 -42.44 8.93 -21.49
CA PRO A 375 -43.30 9.25 -20.37
C PRO A 375 -43.53 8.04 -19.44
N ILE A 376 -43.18 6.83 -19.90
CA ILE A 376 -43.31 5.57 -19.17
C ILE A 376 -41.98 5.28 -18.46
N ARG A 377 -42.05 5.07 -17.15
CA ARG A 377 -40.90 4.68 -16.34
C ARG A 377 -40.37 3.31 -16.80
N PRO A 378 -39.07 3.18 -17.11
CA PRO A 378 -38.47 1.89 -17.43
C PRO A 378 -38.38 0.99 -16.20
N ASP A 379 -38.44 -0.33 -16.39
CA ASP A 379 -38.39 -1.33 -15.30
C ASP A 379 -37.09 -1.29 -14.50
N GLY A 380 -35.99 -0.80 -15.10
CA GLY A 380 -34.71 -0.65 -14.42
C GLY A 380 -34.67 0.48 -13.38
N ILE A 381 -35.66 1.39 -13.39
CA ILE A 381 -35.88 2.33 -12.29
C ILE A 381 -36.75 1.63 -11.25
N ILE A 382 -36.10 1.14 -10.19
CA ILE A 382 -36.75 0.41 -9.11
C ILE A 382 -37.33 1.35 -8.06
N LYS A 383 -36.78 2.56 -7.90
CA LYS A 383 -37.26 3.56 -6.94
C LYS A 383 -37.06 4.97 -7.45
N GLU A 384 -38.09 5.79 -7.25
CA GLU A 384 -38.19 7.16 -7.74
C GLU A 384 -38.05 8.15 -6.59
N PRO A 385 -37.46 9.33 -6.84
CA PRO A 385 -37.42 10.41 -5.87
C PRO A 385 -38.80 11.07 -5.71
N ASP A 386 -38.94 11.87 -4.67
CA ASP A 386 -40.10 12.75 -4.49
C ASP A 386 -40.04 13.93 -5.48
N TYR A 387 -40.48 13.66 -6.72
CA TYR A 387 -40.54 14.65 -7.78
C TYR A 387 -41.34 15.89 -7.36
N GLN A 388 -40.81 17.06 -7.74
CA GLN A 388 -41.45 18.35 -7.45
C GLN A 388 -42.30 18.83 -8.63
N GLY A 389 -42.10 18.24 -9.82
CA GLY A 389 -42.82 18.58 -11.04
C GLY A 389 -44.16 17.89 -11.23
N ILE A 390 -44.84 18.27 -12.32
CA ILE A 390 -46.11 17.70 -12.77
C ILE A 390 -45.92 16.78 -13.98
N GLU A 391 -44.83 16.93 -14.72
CA GLU A 391 -44.50 16.12 -15.91
C GLU A 391 -43.12 15.46 -15.77
N ARG A 392 -43.02 14.19 -16.22
CA ARG A 392 -41.76 13.43 -16.18
C ARG A 392 -41.43 12.82 -17.52
N ARG A 393 -40.14 12.75 -17.82
CA ARG A 393 -39.58 12.01 -18.95
C ARG A 393 -38.40 11.19 -18.46
N TYR A 394 -38.37 9.90 -18.79
CA TYR A 394 -37.31 8.97 -18.41
C TYR A 394 -36.42 8.70 -19.60
N GLY A 395 -35.12 8.60 -19.37
CA GLY A 395 -34.14 8.19 -20.35
C GLY A 395 -33.16 7.18 -19.76
N ALA A 396 -32.40 6.55 -20.65
CA ALA A 396 -31.35 5.62 -20.31
C ALA A 396 -30.17 5.85 -21.25
N MET A 397 -28.96 5.87 -20.68
CA MET A 397 -27.71 6.07 -21.42
C MET A 397 -26.80 4.87 -21.18
N GLU A 398 -26.13 4.41 -22.23
CA GLU A 398 -25.17 3.30 -22.16
C GLU A 398 -23.75 3.84 -22.09
N LEU A 399 -23.01 3.50 -21.02
CA LEU A 399 -21.63 3.94 -20.82
C LEU A 399 -20.67 2.80 -20.44
N GLY A 400 -19.43 2.89 -20.90
CA GLY A 400 -18.28 2.12 -20.45
C GLY A 400 -18.04 0.78 -21.14
N VAL A 401 -17.02 0.06 -20.66
CA VAL A 401 -16.68 -1.30 -21.10
C VAL A 401 -16.56 -2.24 -19.89
N PRO A 402 -17.42 -3.26 -19.78
CA PRO A 402 -18.60 -3.54 -20.63
C PRO A 402 -19.63 -2.40 -20.55
N ARG A 403 -20.59 -2.36 -21.49
CA ARG A 403 -21.64 -1.33 -21.50
C ARG A 403 -22.54 -1.45 -20.26
N PHE A 404 -22.72 -0.32 -19.60
CA PHE A 404 -23.58 -0.18 -18.43
C PHE A 404 -24.69 0.83 -18.68
N THR A 405 -25.92 0.45 -18.38
CA THR A 405 -27.07 1.35 -18.42
C THR A 405 -27.09 2.27 -17.21
N TYR A 406 -27.26 3.57 -17.45
CA TYR A 406 -27.49 4.62 -16.46
C TYR A 406 -28.87 5.22 -16.73
N TYR A 407 -29.77 5.13 -15.76
CA TYR A 407 -31.12 5.69 -15.88
C TYR A 407 -31.16 7.14 -15.40
N PHE A 408 -32.04 7.93 -16.00
CA PHE A 408 -32.31 9.27 -15.54
C PHE A 408 -33.76 9.66 -15.73
N ALA A 409 -34.22 10.60 -14.90
CA ALA A 409 -35.55 11.18 -14.96
C ALA A 409 -35.44 12.71 -15.03
N LEU A 410 -36.09 13.29 -16.03
CA LEU A 410 -36.32 14.72 -16.15
C LEU A 410 -37.67 15.04 -15.50
N ASP A 411 -37.68 15.99 -14.58
CA ASP A 411 -38.85 16.41 -13.84
C ASP A 411 -39.13 17.88 -14.09
N ARG A 412 -40.34 18.18 -14.59
CA ARG A 412 -40.76 19.54 -14.97
C ARG A 412 -41.91 20.00 -14.08
N SER A 413 -41.68 21.09 -13.36
CA SER A 413 -42.72 21.82 -12.62
C SER A 413 -43.39 22.89 -13.49
N SER A 414 -44.21 23.76 -12.89
CA SER A 414 -44.76 24.94 -13.55
C SER A 414 -43.72 26.04 -13.85
N GLY A 415 -42.47 25.88 -13.40
CA GLY A 415 -41.35 26.74 -13.73
C GLY A 415 -40.77 26.51 -15.14
N PRO A 416 -39.87 27.39 -15.61
CA PRO A 416 -39.39 27.37 -17.00
C PRO A 416 -38.38 26.26 -17.34
N HIS A 417 -37.76 25.63 -16.33
CA HIS A 417 -36.67 24.68 -16.53
C HIS A 417 -36.97 23.35 -15.82
N PRO A 418 -36.81 22.21 -16.51
CA PRO A 418 -36.82 20.91 -15.85
C PRO A 418 -35.54 20.74 -15.01
N VAL A 419 -35.55 19.72 -14.16
CA VAL A 419 -34.39 19.25 -13.42
C VAL A 419 -34.12 17.78 -13.77
N ILE A 420 -32.89 17.30 -13.61
CA ILE A 420 -32.54 15.90 -13.87
C ILE A 420 -32.15 15.17 -12.58
N TYR A 421 -32.73 13.99 -12.38
CA TYR A 421 -32.30 12.97 -11.42
C TYR A 421 -31.58 11.89 -12.22
N PHE A 422 -30.43 11.42 -11.73
CA PHE A 422 -29.55 10.54 -12.50
C PHE A 422 -29.00 9.45 -11.60
N ASP A 423 -29.19 8.19 -11.99
CA ASP A 423 -28.71 7.01 -11.26
C ASP A 423 -27.20 6.86 -11.45
N LYS A 424 -26.41 7.48 -10.57
CA LYS A 424 -24.94 7.56 -10.70
C LYS A 424 -24.27 6.27 -10.28
N ASN A 425 -24.88 5.52 -9.37
CA ASN A 425 -24.31 4.29 -8.81
C ASN A 425 -24.81 3.02 -9.52
N ARG A 426 -25.78 3.14 -10.43
CA ARG A 426 -26.40 2.07 -11.24
C ARG A 426 -27.19 1.04 -10.42
N ASN A 427 -27.81 1.46 -9.33
CA ASN A 427 -28.65 0.59 -8.51
C ASN A 427 -30.14 0.71 -8.85
N GLY A 428 -30.53 1.64 -9.73
CA GLY A 428 -31.92 1.90 -10.14
C GLY A 428 -32.75 2.70 -9.13
N ASP A 429 -32.15 3.19 -8.03
CA ASP A 429 -32.79 4.02 -7.01
C ASP A 429 -32.36 5.49 -7.16
N LEU A 430 -33.08 6.23 -7.99
CA LEU A 430 -32.78 7.64 -8.27
C LEU A 430 -32.92 8.56 -7.03
N SER A 431 -33.45 8.07 -5.91
CA SER A 431 -33.63 8.86 -4.69
C SER A 431 -32.37 8.93 -3.81
N ASP A 432 -31.36 8.08 -4.06
CA ASP A 432 -30.13 8.03 -3.26
C ASP A 432 -28.89 8.69 -3.93
N ASP A 433 -29.00 9.12 -5.19
CA ASP A 433 -27.92 9.76 -5.95
C ASP A 433 -27.74 11.27 -5.72
N GLY A 434 -28.43 11.79 -4.70
CA GLY A 434 -28.38 13.19 -4.28
C GLY A 434 -29.51 14.07 -4.84
N PRO A 435 -29.43 15.40 -4.66
CA PRO A 435 -30.48 16.31 -5.09
C PRO A 435 -30.57 16.41 -6.62
N PRO A 436 -31.73 16.86 -7.16
CA PRO A 436 -31.87 17.08 -8.59
C PRO A 436 -30.85 18.09 -9.11
N ILE A 437 -30.29 17.80 -10.28
CA ILE A 437 -29.35 18.69 -10.95
C ILE A 437 -30.16 19.76 -11.69
N LEU A 438 -29.96 21.01 -11.26
CA LEU A 438 -30.64 22.18 -11.79
C LEU A 438 -30.03 22.62 -13.13
N ASN A 439 -30.83 23.34 -13.92
CA ASN A 439 -30.35 23.99 -15.14
C ASN A 439 -29.19 24.97 -14.81
N GLN A 440 -28.06 24.79 -15.50
CA GLN A 440 -26.84 25.60 -15.37
C GLN A 440 -26.58 26.45 -16.62
N GLY A 441 -27.32 26.21 -17.71
CA GLY A 441 -27.17 26.94 -18.96
C GLY A 441 -28.29 27.95 -19.24
N THR A 442 -28.23 28.56 -20.42
CA THR A 442 -29.14 29.64 -20.82
C THR A 442 -30.38 29.17 -21.61
N GLY A 443 -30.50 27.86 -21.87
CA GLY A 443 -31.58 27.26 -22.66
C GLY A 443 -32.71 26.69 -21.80
N PHE A 444 -33.61 25.90 -22.42
CA PHE A 444 -34.68 25.19 -21.72
C PHE A 444 -34.12 24.27 -20.64
N PHE A 445 -33.11 23.47 -20.96
CA PHE A 445 -32.31 22.73 -20.00
C PHE A 445 -30.88 22.54 -20.50
N ALA A 446 -29.89 22.78 -19.65
CA ALA A 446 -28.52 22.36 -19.87
C ALA A 446 -27.76 22.26 -18.53
N ALA A 447 -27.14 21.12 -18.25
CA ALA A 447 -26.43 20.90 -17.00
C ALA A 447 -25.34 19.82 -17.11
N ALA A 448 -24.31 19.95 -16.28
CA ALA A 448 -23.29 18.92 -16.12
C ALA A 448 -23.75 17.83 -15.14
N VAL A 449 -23.68 16.58 -15.57
CA VAL A 449 -23.85 15.38 -14.74
C VAL A 449 -22.47 14.80 -14.47
N SER A 450 -22.16 14.58 -13.18
CA SER A 450 -20.89 14.02 -12.72
C SER A 450 -21.12 12.62 -12.16
N ILE A 451 -20.43 11.63 -12.72
CA ILE A 451 -20.51 10.21 -12.37
C ILE A 451 -19.11 9.76 -11.92
N PRO A 452 -18.95 8.97 -10.86
CA PRO A 452 -17.63 8.45 -10.49
C PRO A 452 -17.01 7.67 -11.66
N PHE A 453 -15.77 7.98 -12.07
CA PHE A 453 -15.19 7.35 -13.26
C PHE A 453 -15.04 5.82 -13.10
N SER A 454 -14.87 5.35 -11.86
CA SER A 454 -14.78 3.94 -11.48
C SER A 454 -16.06 3.14 -11.73
N THR A 455 -17.24 3.76 -11.85
CA THR A 455 -18.49 3.03 -12.17
C THR A 455 -18.61 2.69 -13.65
N ILE A 456 -17.88 3.43 -14.50
CA ILE A 456 -17.77 3.27 -15.97
C ILE A 456 -16.55 2.42 -16.32
N HIS A 457 -15.42 2.62 -15.61
CA HIS A 457 -14.17 1.87 -15.76
C HIS A 457 -13.79 1.16 -14.45
N GLN A 458 -14.30 -0.05 -14.22
CA GLN A 458 -14.24 -0.75 -12.92
C GLN A 458 -12.82 -1.05 -12.39
N ARG A 459 -11.82 -1.11 -13.28
CA ARG A 459 -10.41 -1.29 -12.91
C ARG A 459 -9.77 -0.01 -12.39
N TYR A 460 -10.35 1.15 -12.69
CA TYR A 460 -9.91 2.44 -12.20
C TYR A 460 -10.14 2.55 -10.69
N LYS A 461 -9.12 3.02 -9.96
CA LYS A 461 -9.15 3.18 -8.49
C LYS A 461 -9.04 4.62 -8.02
N GLY A 462 -9.01 5.59 -8.95
CA GLY A 462 -9.05 7.00 -8.60
C GLY A 462 -10.45 7.47 -8.20
N GLU A 463 -10.51 8.70 -7.70
CA GLU A 463 -11.73 9.35 -7.19
C GLU A 463 -12.31 10.36 -8.20
N GLU A 464 -11.65 10.52 -9.34
CA GLU A 464 -12.04 11.42 -10.41
C GLU A 464 -13.40 11.02 -11.02
N SER A 465 -14.10 12.00 -11.60
CA SER A 465 -15.42 11.82 -12.20
C SER A 465 -15.39 11.88 -13.72
N PHE A 466 -16.29 11.13 -14.35
CA PHE A 466 -16.74 11.34 -15.72
C PHE A 466 -17.85 12.39 -15.72
N ILE A 467 -17.66 13.45 -16.50
CA ILE A 467 -18.57 14.57 -16.63
C ILE A 467 -19.20 14.56 -18.02
N ILE A 468 -20.52 14.66 -18.05
CA ILE A 468 -21.34 14.69 -19.26
C ILE A 468 -22.17 15.96 -19.22
N TRP A 469 -22.23 16.68 -20.33
CA TRP A 469 -23.08 17.84 -20.47
C TRP A 469 -24.38 17.46 -21.16
N PHE A 470 -25.49 17.49 -20.42
CA PHE A 470 -26.82 17.34 -20.98
C PHE A 470 -27.34 18.69 -21.44
N TYR A 471 -28.07 18.71 -22.55
CA TYR A 471 -28.80 19.88 -23.02
C TYR A 471 -30.03 19.47 -23.83
N MET A 472 -31.03 20.33 -23.83
CA MET A 472 -32.31 20.04 -24.46
C MET A 472 -33.04 21.35 -24.78
N ARG A 473 -33.74 21.39 -25.92
CA ARG A 473 -34.71 22.46 -26.24
C ARG A 473 -36.09 22.02 -25.77
N GLU A 474 -36.99 22.98 -25.55
CA GLU A 474 -38.35 22.66 -25.11
C GLU A 474 -39.09 21.74 -26.11
N SER A 475 -38.84 21.89 -27.41
CA SER A 475 -39.40 21.03 -28.47
C SER A 475 -38.96 19.57 -28.39
N ASP A 476 -37.86 19.28 -27.69
CA ASP A 476 -37.27 17.95 -27.62
C ASP A 476 -37.79 17.16 -26.40
N TRP A 477 -38.67 17.75 -25.58
CA TRP A 477 -39.23 17.15 -24.35
C TRP A 477 -39.88 15.78 -24.57
N ASP A 478 -40.55 15.60 -25.71
CA ASP A 478 -41.19 14.34 -26.12
C ASP A 478 -40.34 13.51 -27.10
N GLY A 479 -39.08 13.91 -27.30
CA GLY A 479 -38.15 13.29 -28.22
C GLY A 479 -36.98 12.64 -27.49
N ALA A 480 -35.89 13.40 -27.33
CA ALA A 480 -34.63 12.89 -26.82
C ALA A 480 -33.85 13.97 -26.07
N ALA A 481 -33.11 13.57 -25.04
CA ALA A 481 -32.15 14.43 -24.38
C ALA A 481 -30.83 14.38 -25.16
N SER A 482 -30.24 15.55 -25.46
CA SER A 482 -28.93 15.61 -26.11
C SER A 482 -27.82 15.69 -25.07
N HIS A 483 -26.66 15.12 -25.37
CA HIS A 483 -25.52 15.12 -24.45
C HIS A 483 -24.19 15.10 -25.19
N TYR A 484 -23.12 15.56 -24.54
CA TYR A 484 -21.75 15.36 -25.01
C TYR A 484 -20.80 15.16 -23.81
N SER A 485 -19.74 14.37 -23.97
CA SER A 485 -18.72 14.18 -22.93
C SER A 485 -17.93 15.47 -22.69
N GLN A 486 -17.78 15.85 -21.43
CA GLN A 486 -16.85 16.89 -20.95
C GLN A 486 -15.62 16.26 -20.27
N THR A 487 -15.28 15.04 -20.66
CA THR A 487 -14.16 14.29 -20.09
C THR A 487 -13.23 13.79 -21.17
N GLN A 488 -11.96 14.13 -21.02
CA GLN A 488 -10.85 13.50 -21.72
C GLN A 488 -10.01 12.75 -20.70
N LEU A 489 -9.22 11.79 -21.15
CA LEU A 489 -8.21 11.16 -20.31
C LEU A 489 -6.86 11.71 -20.68
N ARG A 490 -6.07 12.17 -19.70
CA ARG A 490 -4.70 12.61 -19.90
C ARG A 490 -3.74 11.62 -19.25
N GLY A 491 -2.68 11.28 -19.97
CA GLY A 491 -1.68 10.32 -19.54
C GLY A 491 -0.37 10.51 -20.29
N SER A 492 0.39 9.41 -20.40
CA SER A 492 1.66 9.38 -21.11
C SER A 492 1.86 8.06 -21.85
N ALA A 493 2.45 8.13 -23.04
CA ALA A 493 2.87 6.95 -23.80
C ALA A 493 4.39 6.96 -23.95
N ALA A 494 5.04 5.83 -23.63
CA ALA A 494 6.47 5.65 -23.86
C ALA A 494 6.66 4.91 -25.19
N ILE A 495 7.39 5.55 -26.11
CA ILE A 495 7.68 5.02 -27.45
C ILE A 495 9.18 5.22 -27.66
N GLN A 496 9.90 4.13 -27.94
CA GLN A 496 11.37 4.13 -27.94
C GLN A 496 11.90 4.66 -26.58
N ASP A 497 12.84 5.61 -26.61
CA ASP A 497 13.43 6.24 -25.42
C ASP A 497 12.73 7.56 -25.04
N GLN A 498 11.60 7.89 -25.68
CA GLN A 498 10.88 9.13 -25.46
C GLN A 498 9.50 8.89 -24.84
N THR A 499 9.09 9.81 -23.96
CA THR A 499 7.76 9.82 -23.36
C THR A 499 6.98 10.99 -23.92
N TYR A 500 5.79 10.70 -24.44
CA TYR A 500 4.88 11.66 -25.05
C TYR A 500 3.70 11.91 -24.12
N THR A 501 3.22 13.15 -24.07
CA THR A 501 1.92 13.44 -23.43
C THR A 501 0.83 12.83 -24.29
N ALA A 502 -0.06 12.05 -23.67
CA ALA A 502 -1.13 11.34 -24.37
C ALA A 502 -2.50 11.83 -23.90
N TYR A 503 -3.44 11.93 -24.84
CA TYR A 503 -4.84 12.14 -24.55
C TYR A 503 -5.71 11.07 -25.20
N LEU A 504 -6.75 10.63 -24.49
CA LEU A 504 -7.85 9.86 -25.04
C LEU A 504 -9.10 10.73 -24.97
N ALA A 505 -9.83 10.81 -26.07
CA ALA A 505 -11.05 11.58 -26.16
C ALA A 505 -12.12 10.70 -26.78
N ASP A 506 -13.28 10.69 -26.14
CA ASP A 506 -14.47 10.00 -26.61
C ASP A 506 -15.00 10.75 -27.85
N THR A 507 -14.58 10.28 -29.02
CA THR A 507 -14.68 10.98 -30.32
C THR A 507 -15.24 10.10 -31.41
N ARG A 508 -15.78 8.94 -31.08
CA ARG A 508 -16.45 8.05 -32.03
C ARG A 508 -17.90 7.82 -31.67
N ILE A 509 -18.16 7.32 -30.47
CA ILE A 509 -19.49 7.06 -29.93
C ILE A 509 -19.42 7.55 -28.50
N ASN A 510 -20.18 8.58 -28.16
CA ASN A 510 -20.20 9.21 -26.84
C ASN A 510 -20.76 8.28 -25.74
N ASP A 511 -20.08 7.16 -25.52
CA ASP A 511 -20.42 6.04 -24.65
C ASP A 511 -19.33 5.81 -23.57
N GLY A 512 -18.36 6.71 -23.42
CA GLY A 512 -17.31 6.61 -22.40
C GLY A 512 -16.35 5.43 -22.59
N ASP A 513 -16.39 4.73 -23.73
CA ASP A 513 -15.43 3.71 -24.12
C ASP A 513 -14.25 4.29 -24.92
N PHE A 514 -13.28 4.82 -24.17
CA PHE A 514 -12.03 5.33 -24.73
C PHE A 514 -11.15 4.28 -25.45
N THR A 515 -11.47 2.98 -25.35
CA THR A 515 -10.65 1.94 -25.97
C THR A 515 -10.83 1.88 -27.49
N ASN A 516 -11.91 2.44 -28.01
CA ASN A 516 -12.31 2.34 -29.41
C ASN A 516 -12.20 3.65 -30.22
N ASP A 517 -11.70 4.72 -29.59
CA ASP A 517 -11.62 6.06 -30.18
C ASP A 517 -10.28 6.37 -30.86
N GLY A 518 -9.18 5.79 -30.35
CA GLY A 518 -7.83 6.16 -30.75
C GLY A 518 -7.11 7.00 -29.69
N ILE A 519 -5.98 7.59 -30.06
CA ILE A 519 -5.09 8.29 -29.15
C ILE A 519 -4.54 9.57 -29.79
N TYR A 520 -4.40 10.61 -28.99
CA TYR A 520 -3.71 11.84 -29.35
C TYR A 520 -2.36 11.88 -28.65
N LEU A 521 -1.30 12.19 -29.37
CA LEU A 521 0.06 12.28 -28.85
C LEU A 521 0.67 13.63 -29.20
N ASP A 522 1.15 14.37 -28.20
CA ASP A 522 1.93 15.60 -28.37
C ASP A 522 3.33 15.23 -28.88
N ILE A 523 3.45 15.06 -30.20
CA ILE A 523 4.65 14.52 -30.88
C ILE A 523 5.71 15.61 -31.00
N ASP A 524 5.30 16.86 -31.25
CA ASP A 524 6.22 17.98 -31.40
C ASP A 524 6.65 18.61 -30.05
N GLY A 525 5.96 18.27 -28.96
CA GLY A 525 6.30 18.68 -27.61
C GLY A 525 5.95 20.13 -27.30
N ASP A 526 5.10 20.78 -28.11
CA ASP A 526 4.70 22.18 -27.92
C ASP A 526 3.65 22.35 -26.79
N GLY A 527 3.16 21.23 -26.26
CA GLY A 527 2.19 21.19 -25.16
C GLY A 527 0.76 21.44 -25.60
N LYS A 528 0.47 21.41 -26.90
CA LYS A 528 -0.85 21.45 -27.53
C LYS A 528 -1.03 20.19 -28.37
N ILE A 529 -2.28 19.91 -28.73
CA ILE A 529 -2.62 18.78 -29.58
C ILE A 529 -3.21 19.31 -30.88
N ASN A 530 -2.55 19.02 -32.00
CA ASN A 530 -3.03 19.25 -33.34
C ASN A 530 -3.79 18.02 -33.85
N SER A 531 -5.12 18.08 -33.84
CA SER A 531 -5.98 16.95 -34.23
C SER A 531 -5.77 16.42 -35.65
N GLU A 532 -5.18 17.19 -36.58
CA GLU A 532 -4.93 16.73 -37.94
C GLU A 532 -3.67 15.86 -38.07
N THR A 533 -2.66 16.11 -37.24
CA THR A 533 -1.34 15.49 -37.36
C THR A 533 -0.98 14.59 -36.18
N GLU A 534 -1.62 14.80 -35.03
CA GLU A 534 -1.30 14.16 -33.76
C GLU A 534 -2.39 13.22 -33.25
N HIS A 535 -3.41 13.00 -34.07
CA HIS A 535 -4.45 12.02 -33.81
C HIS A 535 -4.16 10.71 -34.54
N ILE A 536 -4.03 9.63 -33.78
CA ILE A 536 -3.91 8.27 -34.26
C ILE A 536 -5.26 7.59 -34.02
N GLY A 537 -6.06 7.47 -35.08
CA GLY A 537 -7.39 6.84 -34.98
C GLY A 537 -7.32 5.37 -34.55
N PHE A 538 -8.42 4.86 -34.01
CA PHE A 538 -8.51 3.47 -33.56
C PHE A 538 -8.05 2.45 -34.63
N GLY A 539 -7.14 1.55 -34.22
CA GLY A 539 -6.57 0.52 -35.09
C GLY A 539 -5.61 1.04 -36.17
N LYS A 540 -5.28 2.34 -36.17
CA LYS A 540 -4.24 2.91 -37.04
C LYS A 540 -2.87 2.84 -36.39
N THR A 541 -1.86 2.94 -37.22
CA THR A 541 -0.46 2.97 -36.81
C THR A 541 0.10 4.37 -36.86
N LEU A 542 1.13 4.61 -36.07
CA LEU A 542 1.96 5.80 -36.10
C LEU A 542 3.36 5.41 -36.59
N ASP A 543 3.84 6.07 -37.63
CA ASP A 543 5.20 5.86 -38.13
C ASP A 543 6.13 6.89 -37.50
N LEU A 544 7.07 6.44 -36.69
CA LEU A 544 8.07 7.29 -36.04
C LEU A 544 9.46 6.65 -36.15
N GLY A 545 10.43 7.42 -36.64
CA GLY A 545 11.82 6.97 -36.76
C GLY A 545 11.99 5.73 -37.64
N GLY A 546 11.11 5.51 -38.63
CA GLY A 546 11.15 4.35 -39.52
C GLY A 546 10.53 3.07 -38.96
N GLN A 547 9.91 3.12 -37.77
CA GLN A 547 9.16 2.02 -37.17
C GLN A 547 7.68 2.40 -37.03
N SER A 548 6.80 1.47 -37.36
CA SER A 548 5.36 1.61 -37.16
C SER A 548 4.97 1.15 -35.75
N TYR A 549 4.09 1.88 -35.09
CA TYR A 549 3.57 1.61 -33.75
C TYR A 549 2.05 1.49 -33.77
N ARG A 550 1.52 0.46 -33.11
CA ARG A 550 0.09 0.31 -32.86
C ARG A 550 -0.20 0.48 -31.38
N PHE A 551 -1.23 1.24 -31.05
CA PHE A 551 -1.64 1.48 -29.67
C PHE A 551 -2.80 0.56 -29.31
N LEU A 552 -2.59 -0.27 -28.29
CA LEU A 552 -3.64 -1.08 -27.69
C LEU A 552 -4.06 -0.42 -26.38
N ILE A 553 -5.22 0.21 -26.38
CA ILE A 553 -5.82 0.84 -25.21
C ILE A 553 -6.66 -0.21 -24.50
N THR A 554 -6.44 -0.36 -23.19
CA THR A 554 -7.16 -1.33 -22.35
C THR A 554 -7.75 -0.66 -21.12
N PRO A 555 -8.87 -1.16 -20.56
CA PRO A 555 -9.49 -0.60 -19.34
C PRO A 555 -8.56 -0.58 -18.12
#